data_AF-A0A1D2ADX6-F1
#
_entry.id   AF-A0A1D2ADX6-F1
#
_cell.length_a   1.000
_cell.length_b   1.000
_cell.length_c   1.000
_cell.angle_alpha   90.00
_cell.angle_beta   90.00
_cell.angle_gamma   90.00
#
_symmetry.space_group_name_H-M   'P 1'
#
loop_
_entity.id
_entity.type
_entity.pdbx_description
1 polymer ?
#
loop_
_entity_poly.entity_id
_entity_poly.type
_entity_poly.pdbx_seq_one_letter_code
_entity_poly.pdbx_strand_id
1 'polypeptide(L)'
;MNRDLLAWLCTAFLAVGYLHLCRLIGSRGGLPRYLTRKIIHIGTGPIFMLCWPMYSESHWSSVLCSSVPALATLQFLAVGSGWISDPKLVATSSRTGLRQELLTGPVLYGLAHVAAAALGWRRSPTAVVALCALCGGDGAAELGGHWLPRVALPWNRQKVRRTVGMVSPRGGREACIISAPSQLMRAC
;
A
#
# COMPACT_ATOMS: atom_id res chain seq x y z
N MET A 1 24.44 5.18 19.07
CA MET A 1 23.63 4.09 19.67
C MET A 1 22.37 4.61 20.37
N ASN A 2 22.45 5.39 21.45
CA ASN A 2 21.24 5.88 22.15
C ASN A 2 20.30 6.70 21.26
N ARG A 3 20.85 7.58 20.41
CA ARG A 3 20.07 8.37 19.44
C ARG A 3 19.43 7.50 18.36
N ASP A 4 20.17 6.53 17.81
CA ASP A 4 19.71 5.67 16.73
C ASP A 4 18.63 4.70 17.21
N LEU A 5 18.75 4.23 18.45
CA LEU A 5 17.72 3.41 19.10
C LEU A 5 16.46 4.22 19.37
N LEU A 6 16.57 5.46 19.84
CA LEU A 6 15.42 6.33 20.04
C LEU A 6 14.74 6.68 18.71
N ALA A 7 15.51 6.99 17.68
CA ALA A 7 14.99 7.17 16.32
C ALA A 7 14.27 5.90 15.84
N TRP A 8 14.86 4.73 16.04
CA TRP A 8 14.24 3.44 15.71
C TRP A 8 12.91 3.23 16.44
N LEU A 9 12.87 3.44 17.75
CA LEU A 9 11.66 3.34 18.55
C LEU A 9 10.57 4.32 18.06
N CYS A 10 10.93 5.57 17.79
CA CYS A 10 10.01 6.55 17.22
C CYS A 10 9.48 6.12 15.85
N THR A 11 10.35 5.63 14.96
CA THR A 11 9.94 5.17 13.63
C THR A 11 9.05 3.95 13.68
N ALA A 12 9.37 2.97 14.53
CA ALA A 12 8.57 1.78 14.73
C ALA A 12 7.20 2.15 15.32
N PHE A 13 7.18 3.04 16.32
CA PHE A 13 5.95 3.53 16.92
C PHE A 13 5.07 4.27 15.92
N LEU A 14 5.64 5.18 15.12
CA LEU A 14 4.91 5.90 14.08
C LEU A 14 4.39 4.96 12.99
N ALA A 15 5.21 4.02 12.53
CA ALA A 15 4.81 3.04 11.51
C ALA A 15 3.67 2.14 12.00
N VAL A 16 3.80 1.57 13.20
CA VAL A 16 2.77 0.74 13.83
C VAL A 16 1.51 1.56 14.08
N GLY A 17 1.64 2.75 14.68
CA GLY A 17 0.52 3.65 14.95
C GLY A 17 -0.24 4.02 13.69
N TYR A 18 0.46 4.37 12.62
CA TYR A 18 -0.14 4.68 11.32
C TYR A 18 -0.89 3.47 10.73
N LEU A 19 -0.25 2.30 10.68
CA LEU A 19 -0.89 1.08 10.18
C LEU A 19 -2.12 0.70 11.02
N HIS A 20 -2.04 0.81 12.34
CA HIS A 20 -3.18 0.57 13.22
C HIS A 20 -4.32 1.56 12.98
N LEU A 21 -4.01 2.86 12.84
CA LEU A 21 -5.02 3.87 12.53
C LEU A 21 -5.73 3.56 11.21
N CYS A 22 -4.98 3.26 10.15
CA CYS A 22 -5.54 2.88 8.86
C CYS A 22 -6.41 1.61 8.95
N ARG A 23 -5.97 0.60 9.73
CA ARG A 23 -6.74 -0.62 9.97
C ARG A 23 -8.04 -0.33 10.72
N LEU A 24 -8.00 0.54 11.74
CA LEU A 24 -9.19 0.93 12.50
C LEU A 24 -10.22 1.63 11.60
N ILE A 25 -9.77 2.60 10.79
CA ILE A 25 -10.63 3.31 9.83
C ILE A 25 -11.25 2.33 8.82
N GLY A 26 -10.44 1.40 8.28
CA GLY A 26 -10.92 0.40 7.33
C GLY A 26 -11.89 -0.62 7.95
N SER A 27 -11.67 -1.02 9.21
CA SER A 27 -12.50 -2.03 9.89
C SER A 27 -13.85 -1.50 10.35
N ARG A 28 -13.98 -0.19 10.62
CA ARG A 28 -15.24 0.46 11.02
C ARG A 28 -16.19 0.74 9.86
N GLY A 29 -15.88 0.26 8.65
CA GLY A 29 -16.67 0.54 7.45
C GLY A 29 -16.54 1.98 6.95
N GLY A 30 -15.62 2.78 7.50
CA GLY A 30 -15.47 4.19 7.16
C GLY A 30 -14.94 4.42 5.74
N LEU A 31 -14.20 3.47 5.16
CA LEU A 31 -13.65 3.57 3.81
C LEU A 31 -13.73 2.23 3.06
N PRO A 32 -13.94 2.24 1.72
CA PRO A 32 -13.87 1.04 0.90
C PRO A 32 -12.50 0.35 1.03
N ARG A 33 -12.46 -0.99 1.05
CA ARG A 33 -11.21 -1.79 1.13
C ARG A 33 -10.13 -1.34 0.14
N TYR A 34 -10.54 -0.99 -1.07
CA TYR A 34 -9.63 -0.45 -2.10
C TYR A 34 -8.96 0.86 -1.66
N LEU A 35 -9.72 1.79 -1.10
CA LEU A 35 -9.21 3.09 -0.67
C LEU A 35 -8.30 2.97 0.56
N THR A 36 -8.68 2.10 1.52
CA THR A 36 -7.86 1.81 2.70
C THR A 36 -6.47 1.27 2.32
N ARG A 37 -6.38 0.31 1.39
CA ARG A 37 -5.09 -0.22 0.92
C ARG A 37 -4.20 0.88 0.36
N LYS A 38 -4.78 1.78 -0.44
CA LYS A 38 -4.02 2.90 -1.02
C LYS A 38 -3.55 3.91 -0.01
N ILE A 39 -4.41 4.28 0.93
CA ILE A 39 -4.01 5.22 1.99
C ILE A 39 -2.79 4.64 2.71
N ILE A 40 -2.84 3.35 3.06
CA ILE A 40 -1.69 2.65 3.63
C ILE A 40 -0.46 2.80 2.72
N HIS A 41 -0.57 2.47 1.43
CA HIS A 41 0.58 2.49 0.50
C HIS A 41 1.15 3.90 0.24
N ILE A 42 0.27 4.90 0.11
CA ILE A 42 0.67 6.29 -0.14
C ILE A 42 1.29 6.93 1.09
N GLY A 43 0.79 6.62 2.29
CA GLY A 43 1.21 7.29 3.51
C GLY A 43 2.37 6.63 4.25
N THR A 44 2.55 5.30 4.16
CA THR A 44 3.65 4.61 4.87
C THR A 44 5.02 5.09 4.39
N GLY A 45 5.20 5.29 3.08
CA GLY A 45 6.48 5.73 2.51
C GLY A 45 6.92 7.11 3.00
N PRO A 46 6.10 8.17 2.84
CA PRO A 46 6.43 9.52 3.32
C PRO A 46 6.69 9.58 4.82
N ILE A 47 5.85 8.93 5.64
CA ILE A 47 6.06 8.90 7.10
C ILE A 47 7.41 8.25 7.44
N PHE A 48 7.74 7.15 6.76
CA PHE A 48 9.02 6.48 6.94
C PHE A 48 10.22 7.34 6.51
N MET A 49 10.12 8.00 5.34
CA MET A 49 11.17 8.90 4.83
C MET A 49 11.38 10.12 5.73
N LEU A 50 10.32 10.70 6.31
CA LEU A 50 10.41 11.81 7.25
C LEU A 50 11.21 11.47 8.51
N CYS A 51 11.30 10.19 8.85
CA CYS A 51 12.06 9.75 9.99
C CYS A 51 13.55 9.48 9.69
N TRP A 52 13.97 9.44 8.42
CA TRP A 52 15.38 9.19 8.04
C TRP A 52 16.37 10.20 8.63
N PRO A 53 16.07 11.51 8.72
CA PRO A 53 16.98 12.48 9.32
C PRO A 53 17.24 12.27 10.81
N MET A 54 16.41 11.49 11.51
CA MET A 54 16.54 11.25 12.96
C MET A 54 17.71 10.31 13.30
N TYR A 55 18.16 9.50 12.35
CA TYR A 55 19.25 8.54 12.54
C TYR A 55 20.62 9.17 12.29
N SER A 56 21.67 8.63 12.92
CA SER A 56 23.05 9.02 12.64
C SER A 56 23.56 8.51 11.29
N GLU A 57 24.69 9.04 10.83
CA GLU A 57 25.36 8.63 9.57
C GLU A 57 26.15 7.31 9.67
N SER A 58 25.98 6.55 10.75
CA SER A 58 26.63 5.27 10.91
C SER A 58 26.05 4.19 9.99
N HIS A 59 26.88 3.26 9.53
CA HIS A 59 26.42 2.07 8.79
C HIS A 59 25.37 1.26 9.58
N TRP A 60 25.55 1.17 10.90
CA TRP A 60 24.60 0.49 11.80
C TRP A 60 23.21 1.13 11.79
N SER A 61 23.11 2.42 11.54
CA SER A 61 21.84 3.13 11.48
C SER A 61 21.01 2.76 10.27
N SER A 62 21.65 2.45 9.13
CA SER A 62 20.95 1.95 7.93
C SER A 62 20.39 0.54 8.18
N VAL A 63 21.16 -0.33 8.82
CA VAL A 63 20.69 -1.67 9.22
C VAL A 63 19.52 -1.55 10.19
N LEU A 64 19.67 -0.76 11.25
CA LEU A 64 18.60 -0.48 12.22
C LEU A 64 17.35 0.06 11.52
N CYS A 65 17.46 1.06 10.65
CA CYS A 65 16.26 1.60 10.04
C CYS A 65 15.61 0.65 9.02
N SER A 66 16.39 -0.07 8.22
CA SER A 66 15.85 -1.09 7.29
C SER A 66 15.14 -2.24 8.00
N SER A 67 15.47 -2.49 9.29
CA SER A 67 14.79 -3.50 10.08
C SER A 67 13.31 -3.17 10.34
N VAL A 68 12.92 -1.90 10.38
CA VAL A 68 11.53 -1.48 10.60
C VAL A 68 10.59 -1.98 9.49
N PRO A 69 10.81 -1.64 8.20
CA PRO A 69 10.01 -2.21 7.11
C PRO A 69 10.25 -3.72 6.96
N ALA A 70 11.41 -4.26 7.36
CA ALA A 70 11.66 -5.70 7.30
C ALA A 70 10.76 -6.46 8.26
N LEU A 71 10.62 -6.00 9.51
CA LEU A 71 9.72 -6.59 10.50
C LEU A 71 8.25 -6.51 10.05
N ALA A 72 7.83 -5.38 9.47
CA ALA A 72 6.50 -5.26 8.89
C ALA A 72 6.30 -6.24 7.71
N THR A 73 7.30 -6.40 6.85
CA THR A 73 7.27 -7.34 5.72
C THR A 73 7.18 -8.80 6.21
N LEU A 74 7.95 -9.15 7.24
CA LEU A 74 7.88 -10.46 7.89
C LEU A 74 6.50 -10.72 8.49
N GLN A 75 5.84 -9.71 9.06
CA GLN A 75 4.46 -9.85 9.53
C GLN A 75 3.51 -10.18 8.36
N PHE A 76 3.61 -9.47 7.24
CA PHE A 76 2.79 -9.76 6.05
C PHE A 76 3.09 -11.15 5.46
N LEU A 77 4.35 -11.56 5.44
CA LEU A 77 4.76 -12.91 5.04
C LEU A 77 4.17 -13.99 5.95
N ALA A 78 4.26 -13.81 7.27
CA ALA A 78 3.74 -14.77 8.25
C ALA A 78 2.21 -14.91 8.16
N VAL A 79 1.49 -13.80 7.94
CA VAL A 79 0.04 -13.84 7.76
C VAL A 79 -0.35 -14.40 6.40
N GLY A 80 0.37 -14.05 5.33
CA GLY A 80 0.11 -14.55 3.99
C GLY A 80 0.35 -16.05 3.83
N SER A 81 1.44 -16.55 4.44
CA SER A 81 1.78 -17.99 4.48
C SER A 81 0.83 -18.79 5.38
N GLY A 82 0.18 -18.13 6.35
CA GLY A 82 -0.76 -18.76 7.29
C GLY A 82 -0.12 -19.22 8.59
N TRP A 83 1.14 -18.83 8.87
CA TRP A 83 1.76 -19.04 10.18
C TRP A 83 1.06 -18.25 11.28
N ILE A 84 0.54 -17.06 10.96
CA ILE A 84 -0.21 -16.20 11.87
C ILE A 84 -1.59 -15.94 11.29
N SER A 85 -2.64 -16.12 12.10
CA SER A 85 -4.01 -15.79 11.71
C SER A 85 -4.38 -14.37 12.14
N ASP A 86 -4.36 -13.43 11.20
CA ASP A 86 -4.88 -12.07 11.42
C ASP A 86 -5.93 -11.71 10.35
N PRO A 87 -7.22 -11.98 10.62
CA PRO A 87 -8.31 -11.66 9.69
C PRO A 87 -8.45 -10.17 9.41
N LYS A 88 -8.09 -9.31 10.37
CA LYS A 88 -8.19 -7.84 10.20
C LYS A 88 -7.15 -7.37 9.20
N LEU A 89 -5.92 -7.87 9.30
CA LEU A 89 -4.86 -7.56 8.35
C LEU A 89 -5.20 -8.02 6.94
N VAL A 90 -5.75 -9.23 6.81
CA VAL A 90 -6.19 -9.76 5.51
C VAL A 90 -7.32 -8.91 4.93
N ALA A 91 -8.34 -8.57 5.72
CA ALA A 91 -9.46 -7.75 5.28
C ALA A 91 -9.05 -6.35 4.81
N THR A 92 -8.03 -5.75 5.45
CA THR A 92 -7.55 -4.41 5.08
C THR A 92 -6.56 -4.43 3.92
N SER A 93 -5.88 -5.56 3.66
CA SER A 93 -4.74 -5.62 2.74
C SER A 93 -4.99 -6.45 1.48
N SER A 94 -6.03 -7.30 1.47
CA SER A 94 -6.44 -8.12 0.32
C SER A 94 -7.59 -7.47 -0.48
N ARG A 95 -7.63 -7.76 -1.79
CA ARG A 95 -8.73 -7.45 -2.72
C ARG A 95 -9.90 -8.42 -2.55
N THR A 96 -9.61 -9.71 -2.52
CA THR A 96 -10.61 -10.79 -2.51
C THR A 96 -10.90 -11.36 -1.13
N GLY A 97 -10.09 -10.98 -0.13
CA GLY A 97 -10.11 -11.58 1.21
C GLY A 97 -9.22 -12.81 1.36
N LEU A 98 -8.46 -13.18 0.32
CA LEU A 98 -7.49 -14.28 0.38
C LEU A 98 -6.17 -13.83 0.99
N ARG A 99 -5.72 -14.55 2.02
CA ARG A 99 -4.43 -14.30 2.69
C ARG A 99 -3.22 -14.36 1.74
N GLN A 100 -3.27 -15.20 0.71
CA GLN A 100 -2.19 -15.36 -0.25
C GLN A 100 -1.88 -14.08 -1.04
N GLU A 101 -2.86 -13.18 -1.21
CA GLU A 101 -2.63 -11.90 -1.89
C GLU A 101 -1.66 -10.99 -1.14
N LEU A 102 -1.47 -11.21 0.17
CA LEU A 102 -0.49 -10.49 0.97
C LEU A 102 0.94 -10.78 0.49
N LEU A 103 1.20 -11.99 -0.01
CA LEU A 103 2.52 -12.44 -0.47
C LEU A 103 2.96 -11.77 -1.76
N THR A 104 2.02 -11.29 -2.57
CA THR A 104 2.34 -10.63 -3.84
C THR A 104 2.33 -9.12 -3.68
N GLY A 105 1.24 -8.51 -3.21
CA GLY A 105 1.17 -7.04 -3.14
C GLY A 105 1.98 -6.49 -1.97
N PRO A 106 1.44 -6.56 -0.74
CA PRO A 106 2.06 -6.01 0.46
C PRO A 106 3.53 -6.41 0.68
N VAL A 107 3.87 -7.68 0.44
CA VAL A 107 5.24 -8.17 0.63
C VAL A 107 6.22 -7.58 -0.39
N LEU A 108 5.87 -7.51 -1.68
CA LEU A 108 6.76 -6.89 -2.67
C LEU A 108 6.99 -5.40 -2.38
N TYR A 109 5.96 -4.68 -1.95
CA TYR A 109 6.10 -3.29 -1.51
C TYR A 109 6.99 -3.16 -0.26
N GLY A 110 6.80 -4.05 0.72
CA GLY A 110 7.64 -4.11 1.92
C GLY A 110 9.11 -4.36 1.59
N LEU A 111 9.39 -5.32 0.70
CA LEU A 111 10.74 -5.61 0.21
C LEU A 111 11.36 -4.40 -0.52
N ALA A 112 10.57 -3.68 -1.32
CA ALA A 112 11.04 -2.45 -1.96
C ALA A 112 11.42 -1.37 -0.93
N HIS A 113 10.67 -1.23 0.17
CA HIS A 113 11.02 -0.33 1.27
C HIS A 113 12.29 -0.77 2.00
N VAL A 114 12.46 -2.07 2.25
CA VAL A 114 13.69 -2.62 2.83
C VAL A 114 14.88 -2.34 1.94
N ALA A 115 14.77 -2.62 0.63
CA ALA A 115 15.83 -2.37 -0.34
C ALA A 115 16.20 -0.88 -0.40
N ALA A 116 15.20 0.00 -0.44
CA ALA A 116 15.42 1.45 -0.41
C ALA A 116 16.17 1.89 0.85
N ALA A 117 15.80 1.36 2.02
CA ALA A 117 16.42 1.68 3.31
C ALA A 117 17.80 1.02 3.54
N ALA A 118 18.07 -0.14 2.94
CA ALA A 118 19.36 -0.82 3.09
C ALA A 118 20.41 -0.31 2.07
N LEU A 119 19.98 -0.08 0.83
CA LEU A 119 20.87 0.24 -0.28
C LEU A 119 21.03 1.75 -0.49
N GLY A 120 19.93 2.50 -0.52
CA GLY A 120 19.94 3.92 -0.88
C GLY A 120 19.83 4.89 0.29
N TRP A 121 19.86 4.42 1.53
CA TRP A 121 19.87 5.27 2.72
C TRP A 121 21.02 6.27 2.72
N ARG A 122 20.72 7.56 2.54
CA ARG A 122 21.66 8.69 2.49
C ARG A 122 22.83 8.60 1.48
N ARG A 123 23.05 7.45 0.85
CA ARG A 123 24.09 7.23 -0.18
C ARG A 123 23.70 7.84 -1.52
N SER A 124 22.40 7.91 -1.82
CA SER A 124 21.91 8.41 -3.09
C SER A 124 20.45 8.85 -2.98
N PRO A 125 20.03 9.95 -3.65
CA PRO A 125 18.63 10.36 -3.71
C PRO A 125 17.73 9.33 -4.43
N THR A 126 18.31 8.34 -5.10
CA THR A 126 17.59 7.29 -5.83
C THR A 126 16.57 6.55 -4.98
N ALA A 127 16.86 6.24 -3.72
CA ALA A 127 15.89 5.57 -2.85
C ALA A 127 14.70 6.47 -2.49
N VAL A 128 14.92 7.77 -2.27
CA VAL A 128 13.84 8.73 -2.05
C VAL A 128 12.96 8.83 -3.29
N VAL A 129 13.57 8.98 -4.47
CA VAL A 129 12.83 9.05 -5.75
C VAL A 129 12.06 7.75 -6.01
N ALA A 130 12.67 6.59 -5.76
CA ALA A 130 12.04 5.29 -5.93
C ALA A 130 10.85 5.10 -4.97
N LEU A 131 10.99 5.50 -3.71
CA LEU A 131 9.89 5.45 -2.73
C LEU A 131 8.78 6.45 -3.08
N CYS A 132 9.13 7.66 -3.54
CA CYS A 132 8.15 8.63 -4.04
C CYS A 132 7.43 8.11 -5.28
N ALA A 133 8.12 7.45 -6.21
CA ALA A 133 7.50 6.85 -7.38
C ALA A 133 6.61 5.65 -7.00
N LEU A 134 7.06 4.81 -6.07
CA LEU A 134 6.31 3.64 -5.59
C LEU A 134 5.04 4.05 -4.81
N CYS A 135 5.18 4.98 -3.86
CA CYS A 135 4.08 5.39 -2.98
C CYS A 135 3.19 6.46 -3.66
N GLY A 136 3.82 7.42 -4.33
CA GLY A 136 3.14 8.51 -5.01
C GLY A 136 2.60 8.14 -6.39
N GLY A 137 3.32 7.35 -7.18
CA GLY A 137 2.89 6.95 -8.53
C GLY A 137 1.65 6.06 -8.52
N ASP A 138 1.61 5.06 -7.64
CA ASP A 138 0.47 4.16 -7.45
C ASP A 138 -0.76 4.91 -6.90
N GLY A 139 -0.52 5.89 -6.00
CA GLY A 139 -1.58 6.74 -5.46
C GLY A 139 -2.15 7.77 -6.44
N ALA A 140 -1.28 8.50 -7.13
CA ALA A 140 -1.64 9.61 -8.00
C ALA A 140 -2.38 9.13 -9.26
N ALA A 141 -2.00 7.99 -9.84
CA ALA A 141 -2.61 7.47 -11.06
C ALA A 141 -4.11 7.17 -10.89
N GLU A 142 -4.51 6.71 -9.71
CA GLU A 142 -5.87 6.31 -9.45
C GLU A 142 -6.71 7.34 -8.66
N LEU A 143 -6.09 8.22 -7.85
CA LEU A 143 -6.79 9.37 -7.23
C LEU A 143 -7.01 10.50 -8.23
N GLY A 144 -6.00 10.82 -9.06
CA GLY A 144 -6.08 11.87 -10.08
C GLY A 144 -6.98 11.50 -11.26
N GLY A 145 -7.10 10.21 -11.57
CA GLY A 145 -7.94 9.72 -12.67
C GLY A 145 -9.44 9.92 -12.49
N HIS A 146 -9.93 10.22 -11.28
CA HIS A 146 -11.34 10.55 -11.09
C HIS A 146 -11.68 11.99 -11.47
N TRP A 147 -10.71 12.90 -11.36
CA TRP A 147 -10.86 14.34 -11.65
C TRP A 147 -10.58 14.69 -13.10
N LEU A 148 -9.88 13.82 -13.83
CA LEU A 148 -9.56 14.03 -15.23
C LEU A 148 -10.72 13.64 -16.16
N PRO A 149 -11.06 14.48 -17.16
CA PRO A 149 -12.10 14.18 -18.13
C PRO A 149 -11.73 12.94 -18.96
N ARG A 150 -12.75 12.12 -19.28
CA ARG A 150 -12.57 10.93 -20.14
C ARG A 150 -12.30 11.40 -21.57
N VAL A 151 -11.09 11.20 -22.08
CA VAL A 151 -10.73 11.55 -23.46
C VAL A 151 -10.80 10.30 -24.34
N ALA A 152 -11.34 10.42 -25.55
CA ALA A 152 -11.24 9.36 -26.57
C ALA A 152 -9.78 9.02 -26.83
N LEU A 153 -9.45 7.75 -27.06
CA LEU A 153 -8.19 7.48 -27.75
C LEU A 153 -8.28 7.97 -29.21
N PRO A 154 -7.27 8.72 -29.70
CA PRO A 154 -7.26 9.23 -31.08
C PRO A 154 -7.46 8.15 -32.15
N TRP A 155 -6.92 6.96 -31.90
CA TRP A 155 -6.96 5.80 -32.82
C TRP A 155 -8.09 4.81 -32.54
N ASN A 156 -8.83 4.96 -31.43
CA ASN A 156 -9.95 4.06 -31.12
C ASN A 156 -11.05 4.80 -30.34
N ARG A 157 -12.07 5.25 -31.08
CA ARG A 157 -13.21 5.98 -30.52
C ARG A 157 -14.08 5.13 -29.58
N GLN A 158 -13.93 3.81 -29.54
CA GLN A 158 -14.62 2.94 -28.59
C GLN A 158 -13.88 2.77 -27.26
N LYS A 159 -12.71 3.40 -27.09
CA LYS A 159 -11.94 3.35 -25.83
C LYS A 159 -11.70 4.76 -25.31
N VAL A 160 -11.97 4.96 -24.02
CA VAL A 160 -11.64 6.18 -23.29
C VAL A 160 -10.43 5.96 -22.41
N ARG A 161 -9.54 6.95 -22.41
CA ARG A 161 -8.44 7.07 -21.48
C ARG A 161 -8.84 8.05 -20.40
N ARG A 162 -8.66 7.65 -19.14
CA ARG A 162 -8.93 8.50 -17.97
C ARG A 162 -7.65 9.01 -17.29
N THR A 163 -6.60 8.18 -17.31
CA THR A 163 -5.24 8.51 -16.85
C THR A 163 -4.21 7.86 -17.78
N VAL A 164 -2.94 8.25 -17.69
CA VAL A 164 -1.81 7.48 -18.26
C VAL A 164 -1.90 6.03 -17.79
N GLY A 165 -2.18 5.11 -18.71
CA GLY A 165 -2.26 3.65 -18.45
C GLY A 165 -3.67 3.07 -18.28
N MET A 166 -4.70 3.86 -17.91
CA MET A 166 -6.06 3.33 -17.72
C MET A 166 -6.93 3.52 -18.98
N VAL A 167 -7.15 2.43 -19.71
CA VAL A 167 -8.01 2.37 -20.89
C VAL A 167 -9.28 1.59 -20.56
N SER A 168 -10.45 2.19 -20.77
CA SER A 168 -11.76 1.58 -20.51
C SER A 168 -12.66 1.69 -21.74
N PRO A 169 -13.55 0.71 -22.01
CA PRO A 169 -14.51 0.80 -23.11
C PRO A 169 -15.44 2.02 -22.95
N ARG A 170 -15.74 2.72 -24.05
CA ARG A 170 -16.84 3.69 -24.09
C ARG A 170 -18.15 2.94 -24.07
N GLY A 171 -18.86 3.00 -22.95
CA GLY A 171 -20.24 2.50 -22.84
C GLY A 171 -20.47 1.27 -21.94
N GLY A 172 -19.54 0.94 -21.05
CA GLY A 172 -19.76 -0.15 -20.07
C GLY A 172 -20.70 0.27 -18.95
N ARG A 173 -21.98 -0.10 -19.05
CA ARG A 173 -22.85 -0.31 -17.89
C ARG A 173 -22.10 -1.20 -16.89
N GLU A 174 -22.30 -0.89 -15.63
CA GLU A 174 -21.84 -1.61 -14.43
C GLU A 174 -21.47 -3.07 -14.70
N ALA A 175 -20.18 -3.38 -14.57
CA ALA A 175 -19.80 -4.73 -14.16
C ALA A 175 -20.20 -4.88 -12.68
N CYS A 176 -21.49 -5.07 -12.46
CA CYS A 176 -22.03 -5.73 -11.28
C CYS A 176 -21.55 -7.19 -11.34
N ILE A 177 -20.30 -7.39 -10.94
CA ILE A 177 -19.75 -8.69 -10.63
C ILE A 177 -19.20 -8.51 -9.23
N ILE A 178 -20.03 -8.82 -8.23
CA ILE A 178 -19.75 -9.37 -6.90
C ILE A 178 -21.03 -9.12 -6.06
N SER A 179 -21.65 -10.21 -5.61
CA SER A 179 -22.78 -10.34 -4.66
C SER A 179 -24.17 -10.62 -5.27
N ALA A 180 -24.39 -11.88 -5.65
CA ALA A 180 -25.69 -12.52 -5.44
C ALA A 180 -25.49 -13.64 -4.41
N PRO A 181 -25.89 -13.46 -3.13
CA PRO A 181 -26.10 -14.57 -2.23
C PRO A 181 -27.47 -15.18 -2.53
N SER A 182 -27.46 -16.49 -2.77
CA SER A 182 -28.61 -17.37 -2.83
C SER A 182 -29.50 -17.27 -1.59
N GLN A 183 -30.71 -16.68 -1.70
CA GLN A 183 -31.85 -16.90 -0.78
C GLN A 183 -33.18 -16.43 -1.43
N LEU A 184 -34.28 -17.15 -1.12
CA LEU A 184 -35.71 -16.96 -1.51
C LEU A 184 -36.04 -17.34 -2.97
N MET A 185 -36.69 -18.45 -3.32
CA MET A 185 -37.78 -19.23 -2.70
C MET A 185 -39.02 -18.40 -2.32
N ARG A 186 -40.15 -18.72 -3.01
CA ARG A 186 -41.56 -18.36 -2.78
C ARG A 186 -42.08 -17.05 -3.41
N ALA A 187 -42.81 -17.18 -4.51
CA ALA A 187 -44.21 -16.72 -4.65
C ALA A 187 -44.69 -16.95 -6.11
N CYS A 188 -45.29 -18.11 -6.35
CA CYS A 188 -46.41 -18.33 -7.28
C CYS A 188 -47.16 -19.56 -6.75
#